data_AF-A0A7C1BJP1-F1
#
_entry.id   AF-A0A7C1BJP1-F1
#
_cell.length_a   1.000
_cell.length_b   1.000
_cell.length_c   1.000
_cell.angle_alpha   90.00
_cell.angle_beta   90.00
_cell.angle_gamma   90.00
#
_symmetry.space_group_name_H-M   'P 1'
#
loop_
_entity.id
_entity.type
_entity.pdbx_description
1 polymer ?
#
loop_
_entity_poly.entity_id
_entity_poly.type
_entity_poly.pdbx_seq_one_letter_code
_entity_poly.pdbx_strand_id
1 'polypeptide(L)' 'MLWRNDGAPKCPRCGGKLTHHIEAEVIDGVKKVRYVLRCRYCGYRKVQQELTLKKTPQGVVITRAKAKRF' A
#
# COMPACT_ATOMS: atom_id res chain seq x y z
N MET A 1 11.26 27.80 5.11
CA MET A 1 10.79 26.98 3.99
C MET A 1 9.63 26.12 4.49
N LEU A 2 8.40 26.63 4.36
CA LEU A 2 7.19 25.98 4.88
C LEU A 2 6.82 24.84 3.92
N TRP A 3 6.85 23.60 4.42
CA TRP A 3 6.36 22.43 3.70
C TRP A 3 4.89 22.63 3.34
N ARG A 4 4.59 22.98 2.08
CA ARG A 4 3.22 23.02 1.58
C ARG A 4 2.69 21.59 1.52
N ASN A 5 1.81 21.27 2.45
CA ASN A 5 1.05 20.02 2.51
C ASN A 5 -0.09 19.99 1.46
N ASP A 6 0.23 20.29 0.20
CA ASP A 6 -0.69 20.06 -0.92
C ASP A 6 -0.64 18.57 -1.37
N GLY A 7 0.29 17.78 -0.78
CA GLY A 7 0.91 16.55 -1.28
C GLY A 7 0.17 15.22 -1.10
N ALA A 8 -1.17 15.21 -1.06
CA ALA A 8 -1.88 13.94 -1.25
C ALA A 8 -1.88 13.56 -2.74
N PRO A 9 -1.48 12.34 -3.13
CA PRO A 9 -1.43 11.97 -4.53
C PRO A 9 -2.83 12.08 -5.16
N LYS A 10 -2.91 12.69 -6.35
CA LYS A 10 -4.17 12.85 -7.09
C LYS A 10 -4.50 11.57 -7.84
N CYS A 11 -5.79 11.28 -7.97
CA CYS A 11 -6.26 10.15 -8.76
C CYS A 11 -6.00 10.41 -10.25
N PRO A 12 -5.30 9.52 -10.96
CA PRO A 12 -5.05 9.70 -12.39
C PRO A 12 -6.31 9.56 -13.25
N ARG A 13 -7.42 9.03 -12.70
CA ARG A 13 -8.68 8.85 -13.43
C ARG A 13 -9.63 10.04 -13.31
N CYS A 14 -9.75 10.65 -12.14
CA CYS A 14 -10.76 11.71 -11.90
C CYS A 14 -10.20 12.96 -11.23
N GLY A 15 -8.89 13.05 -11.00
CA GLY A 15 -8.26 14.19 -10.31
C GLY A 15 -8.55 14.29 -8.80
N GLY A 16 -9.50 13.50 -8.28
CA GLY A 16 -9.87 13.49 -6.87
C GLY A 16 -8.72 13.04 -5.96
N LYS A 17 -8.77 13.45 -4.68
CA LYS A 17 -7.74 13.13 -3.68
C LYS A 17 -7.67 11.62 -3.41
N LEU A 18 -6.47 11.03 -3.44
CA LEU A 18 -6.26 9.65 -3.00
C LEU A 18 -6.08 9.61 -1.48
N THR A 19 -6.58 8.53 -0.89
CA THR A 19 -6.42 8.21 0.53
C THR A 19 -5.52 6.99 0.68
N HIS A 20 -4.66 7.00 1.68
CA HIS A 20 -3.81 5.86 2.03
C HIS A 20 -4.61 4.88 2.90
N HIS A 21 -4.53 3.60 2.57
CA HIS A 21 -5.11 2.49 3.31
C HIS A 21 -4.03 1.45 3.56
N ILE A 22 -4.10 0.81 4.72
CA ILE A 22 -3.26 -0.34 5.05
C ILE A 22 -4.19 -1.53 5.14
N GLU A 23 -4.01 -2.47 4.24
CA GLU A 23 -4.72 -3.75 4.25
C GLU A 23 -3.77 -4.81 4.82
N ALA A 24 -4.22 -5.57 5.81
CA ALA A 24 -3.44 -6.65 6.40
C ALA A 24 -4.26 -7.94 6.37
N GLU A 25 -3.62 -9.01 5.94
CA GLU A 25 -4.22 -10.32 5.76
C GLU A 25 -3.26 -11.37 6.33
N VAL A 26 -3.80 -12.39 7.02
CA VAL A 26 -3.00 -13.49 7.57
C VAL A 26 -3.53 -14.78 6.97
N ILE A 27 -2.67 -15.51 6.26
CA ILE A 27 -2.99 -16.79 5.61
C ILE A 27 -1.87 -17.76 5.98
N ASP A 28 -2.20 -18.92 6.54
CA ASP A 28 -1.24 -20.01 6.86
C ASP A 28 0.00 -19.53 7.64
N GLY A 29 -0.20 -18.64 8.62
CA GLY A 29 0.88 -18.07 9.44
C GLY A 29 1.77 -17.04 8.72
N VAL A 30 1.46 -16.73 7.46
CA VAL A 30 2.10 -15.67 6.67
C VAL A 30 1.22 -14.42 6.71
N LYS A 31 1.77 -13.30 7.17
CA LYS A 31 1.07 -12.01 7.20
C LYS A 31 1.44 -11.19 5.96
N LYS A 32 0.47 -10.90 5.11
CA LYS A 32 0.61 -9.97 3.98
C LYS A 32 0.09 -8.59 4.38
N VAL A 33 0.88 -7.56 4.14
CA VAL A 33 0.53 -6.16 4.39
C VAL A 33 0.65 -5.38 3.09
N ARG A 34 -0.42 -4.69 2.70
CA ARG A 34 -0.49 -3.90 1.46
C ARG A 34 -0.75 -2.44 1.82
N TYR A 35 0.11 -1.57 1.32
CA TYR A 35 -0.08 -0.13 1.35
C TYR A 35 -0.76 0.29 0.05
N VAL A 36 -1.99 0.80 0.18
CA VAL A 36 -2.90 1.01 -0.95
C VAL A 36 -3.33 2.46 -1.02
N LEU A 37 -3.30 3.03 -2.21
CA LEU A 37 -3.96 4.28 -2.53
C LEU A 37 -5.35 4.00 -3.08
N ARG A 38 -6.38 4.62 -2.50
CA ARG A 38 -7.77 4.51 -2.95
C ARG A 38 -8.39 5.87 -3.21
N CYS A 39 -9.06 6.01 -4.34
CA CYS A 39 -9.94 7.15 -4.63
C CYS A 39 -11.36 6.81 -4.20
N ARG A 40 -11.97 7.67 -3.37
CA ARG A 40 -13.39 7.52 -2.97
C ARG A 40 -14.38 7.84 -4.09
N TYR A 41 -13.99 8.65 -5.07
CA TYR A 41 -14.92 9.13 -6.10
C TYR A 41 -15.10 8.15 -7.26
N CYS A 42 -14.00 7.66 -7.85
CA CYS A 42 -14.05 6.79 -9.03
C CYS A 42 -13.64 5.33 -8.75
N GLY A 43 -13.38 4.99 -7.49
CA GLY A 43 -12.97 3.64 -7.09
C GLY A 43 -11.54 3.24 -7.48
N TYR A 44 -10.74 4.15 -8.06
CA TYR A 44 -9.34 3.86 -8.41
C TYR A 44 -8.57 3.31 -7.20
N ARG A 45 -7.85 2.20 -7.41
CA ARG A 45 -7.05 1.52 -6.39
C ARG A 45 -5.66 1.22 -6.95
N LYS A 46 -4.61 1.54 -6.18
CA LYS A 46 -3.22 1.23 -6.53
C LYS A 46 -2.49 0.70 -5.29
N VAL A 47 -1.93 -0.50 -5.39
CA VAL A 47 -1.00 -1.02 -4.36
C VAL A 47 0.35 -0.35 -4.59
N GLN A 48 0.83 0.42 -3.62
CA GLN A 48 2.15 1.05 -3.66
C GLN A 48 3.24 0.07 -3.24
N GLN A 49 2.95 -0.69 -2.20
CA GLN A 49 3.89 -1.62 -1.60
C GLN A 49 3.15 -2.80 -1.02
N GLU A 50 3.71 -3.99 -1.22
CA GLU A 50 3.27 -5.22 -0.58
C GLU A 50 4.44 -5.83 0.20
N LEU A 51 4.17 -6.16 1.45
CA LEU A 51 5.08 -6.83 2.37
C LEU A 51 4.51 -8.19 2.71
N THR A 52 5.38 -9.20 2.75
CA THR A 52 5.08 -10.53 3.26
C THR A 52 5.95 -10.75 4.48
N LEU A 53 5.32 -10.97 5.62
CA LEU A 53 5.99 -11.30 6.88
C LEU A 53 5.76 -12.77 7.17
N LYS A 54 6.86 -13.51 7.34
CA LYS A 54 6.83 -14.91 7.75
C LYS A 54 7.60 -15.06 9.06
N LYS A 55 6.95 -15.64 10.07
CA LYS A 55 7.65 -16.06 11.28
C LYS A 55 8.41 -17.36 11.01
N THR A 56 9.66 -17.40 11.42
CA THR A 56 10.55 -18.56 11.34
C THR A 56 11.14 -18.82 12.73
N PRO A 57 11.67 -20.02 13.02
CA PRO A 57 12.33 -20.29 14.30
C PRO A 57 13.51 -19.36 14.61
N GLN A 58 14.13 -18.78 13.57
CA GLN A 58 15.29 -17.89 13.67
C GLN A 58 14.90 -16.40 13.74
N GLY A 59 13.62 -16.06 13.61
CA GLY A 59 13.13 -14.67 13.63
C GLY A 59 12.03 -14.36 12.62
N VAL A 60 11.85 -13.09 12.29
CA VAL A 60 10.84 -12.61 11.33
C VAL A 60 11.51 -12.29 10.00
N VAL A 61 11.11 -12.99 8.95
CA VAL A 61 11.53 -12.69 7.58
C VAL A 61 10.53 -11.73 6.96
N ILE A 62 11.01 -10.57 6.52
CA ILE A 62 10.19 -9.56 5.83
C ILE A 62 10.63 -9.52 4.36
N THR A 63 9.73 -9.93 3.47
CA THR A 63 9.96 -9.89 2.03
C THR A 63 9.11 -8.80 1.41
N ARG A 64 9.73 -7.89 0.65
CA ARG A 64 9.01 -6.86 -0.11
C ARG A 64 8.78 -7.37 -1.53
N ALA A 65 7.52 -7.48 -1.93
CA ALA A 65 7.20 -7.76 -3.32
C ALA A 65 7.42 -6.48 -4.14
N LYS A 66 8.18 -6.57 -5.25
CA LYS A 66 8.27 -5.45 -6.20
C LYS A 66 6.88 -5.27 -6.82
N ALA A 67 6.27 -4.10 -6.62
CA ALA A 67 5.05 -3.76 -7.33
C ALA A 67 5.34 -3.85 -8.83
N LYS A 68 4.64 -4.74 -9.56
CA LYS A 68 4.73 -4.82 -11.03
C LYS A 68 4.39 -3.43 -11.57
N ARG A 69 5.39 -2.76 -12.18
CA ARG A 69 5.18 -1.58 -13.00
C ARG A 69 4.43 -2.06 -14.25
N PHE A 70 3.16 -1.71 -14.35
CA PHE A 70 2.39 -1.77 -15.59
C PHE A 70 2.39 -0.37 -16.20
#